data_AF-A0A8J8HNZ7-F1
#
_entry.id   AF-A0A8J8HNZ7-F1
#
_cell.length_a   1.000
_cell.length_b   1.000
_cell.length_c   1.000
_cell.angle_alpha   90.00
_cell.angle_beta   90.00
_cell.angle_gamma   90.00
#
_symmetry.space_group_name_H-M   'P 1'
#
loop_
_entity.id
_entity.type
_entity.pdbx_description
1 polymer ?
#
loop_
_entity_poly.entity_id
_entity_poly.type
_entity_poly.pdbx_seq_one_letter_code
_entity_poly.pdbx_strand_id
1 'polypeptide(L)'
;MSRSTALLEDATGIRMALQRLCVAGARLDVAYKAQRSAYPILTEDGERFAFRMPHEEIGAWGLKAGENLAVKLKDRGLEYDCVVACAGQEILEGVEACLASIPRVLRRSDLHRLADFIPDRPPSQAHAATFTNTRNALIDGTVQSFGEEGLELVLRNTKQDIRELLRMGEESLLDVPLEDDFRLRAATTVAYFGDNLVGLRFTKQADPKMLDQYRTWIQDQQVLQAQQDKEEFTPRGFQEATARINRTAALPTLKLIVDRDPMILLLTEKEDFARRLGEALSRKFGLASLDHIKGPVKTQLGEAGGETGWGRVRMVLIHNQLRLASPLELCRQLVEQEGCPVPVILLGTEEEEAKKRHHAVAAGGVDYVVVEPFKILGILRRLDETLRLFEGV
;
A
#
# COMPACT_ATOMS: atom_id res chain seq x y z
N MET A 1 25.30 12.10 22.27
CA MET A 1 24.43 11.13 22.95
C MET A 1 23.39 10.69 21.92
N SER A 2 23.47 9.48 21.34
CA SER A 2 22.37 8.91 20.54
C SER A 2 22.44 7.37 20.56
N ARG A 3 21.94 6.77 21.65
CA ARG A 3 21.63 5.33 21.74
C ARG A 3 20.12 5.08 21.95
N SER A 4 19.29 6.11 21.75
CA SER A 4 17.87 6.08 22.12
C SER A 4 16.95 5.47 21.04
N THR A 5 17.45 5.13 19.85
CA THR A 5 16.65 4.56 18.75
C THR A 5 16.57 3.03 18.76
N ALA A 6 17.32 2.36 19.63
CA ALA A 6 17.38 0.89 19.68
C ALA A 6 16.26 0.25 20.52
N LEU A 7 15.62 1.01 21.41
CA LEU A 7 14.58 0.55 22.32
C LEU A 7 13.42 1.53 22.31
N LEU A 8 12.21 1.01 22.09
CA LEU A 8 10.99 1.74 22.34
C LEU A 8 10.37 1.20 23.64
N GLU A 9 10.35 2.05 24.67
CA GLU A 9 9.87 1.73 26.02
C GLU A 9 8.63 2.55 26.41
N ASP A 10 8.25 3.55 25.60
CA ASP A 10 7.03 4.32 25.82
C ASP A 10 5.79 3.44 25.57
N ALA A 11 5.01 3.20 26.61
CA ALA A 11 3.82 2.36 26.54
C ALA A 11 2.83 2.87 25.48
N THR A 12 2.70 4.19 25.31
CA THR A 12 1.80 4.77 24.32
C THR A 12 2.32 4.49 22.91
N GLY A 13 3.60 4.80 22.64
CA GLY A 13 4.25 4.49 21.37
C GLY A 13 4.22 3.01 20.97
N ILE A 14 4.40 2.10 21.94
CA ILE A 14 4.28 0.65 21.70
C ILE A 14 2.87 0.29 21.27
N ARG A 15 1.84 0.79 21.97
CA ARG A 15 0.44 0.54 21.61
C ARG A 15 0.09 1.13 20.26
N MET A 16 0.57 2.32 19.94
CA MET A 16 0.38 2.94 18.62
C MET A 16 0.98 2.08 17.50
N ALA A 17 2.18 1.52 17.71
CA ALA A 17 2.78 0.57 16.76
C ALA A 17 1.90 -0.68 16.58
N LEU A 18 1.44 -1.29 17.67
CA LEU A 18 0.53 -2.45 17.59
C LEU A 18 -0.78 -2.13 16.87
N GLN A 19 -1.39 -0.98 17.12
CA GLN A 19 -2.62 -0.56 16.43
C GLN A 19 -2.40 -0.37 14.93
N ARG A 20 -1.27 0.22 14.52
CA ARG A 20 -0.90 0.30 13.08
C ARG A 20 -0.77 -1.08 12.46
N LEU A 21 -0.13 -2.03 13.16
CA LEU A 21 -0.03 -3.40 12.70
C LEU A 21 -1.41 -4.07 12.57
N CYS A 22 -2.33 -3.84 13.51
CA CYS A 22 -3.72 -4.27 13.40
C CYS A 22 -4.39 -3.68 12.16
N VAL A 23 -4.32 -2.36 11.97
CA VAL A 23 -4.89 -1.68 10.79
C VAL A 23 -4.34 -2.27 9.49
N ALA A 24 -3.04 -2.54 9.43
CA ALA A 24 -2.36 -3.11 8.27
C ALA A 24 -2.63 -4.62 8.07
N GLY A 25 -3.21 -5.31 9.07
CA GLY A 25 -3.33 -6.77 9.05
C GLY A 25 -1.97 -7.46 9.00
N ALA A 26 -0.95 -6.87 9.65
CA ALA A 26 0.43 -7.33 9.59
C ALA A 26 0.59 -8.72 10.23
N ARG A 27 1.63 -9.44 9.83
CA ARG A 27 2.00 -10.72 10.44
C ARG A 27 3.09 -10.53 11.48
N LEU A 28 2.95 -11.24 12.58
CA LEU A 28 3.91 -11.35 13.66
C LEU A 28 4.63 -12.68 13.53
N ASP A 29 5.96 -12.68 13.57
CA ASP A 29 6.71 -13.94 13.67
C ASP A 29 6.78 -14.33 15.14
N VAL A 30 6.08 -15.41 15.50
CA VAL A 30 5.95 -15.89 16.87
C VAL A 30 6.79 -17.15 17.03
N ALA A 31 7.57 -17.19 18.11
CA ALA A 31 8.41 -18.32 18.46
C ALA A 31 8.20 -18.74 19.92
N TYR A 32 8.10 -20.05 20.11
CA TYR A 32 7.99 -20.70 21.42
C TYR A 32 8.80 -21.99 21.41
N LYS A 33 9.81 -22.09 22.29
CA LYS A 33 10.78 -23.19 22.28
C LYS A 33 11.39 -23.39 20.88
N ALA A 34 11.21 -24.56 20.27
CA ALA A 34 11.72 -24.88 18.93
C ALA A 34 10.74 -24.51 17.80
N GLN A 35 9.49 -24.16 18.13
CA GLN A 35 8.45 -23.86 17.15
C GLN A 35 8.48 -22.39 16.74
N ARG A 36 8.19 -22.15 15.47
CA ARG A 36 8.15 -20.82 14.86
C ARG A 36 7.08 -20.81 13.78
N SER A 37 6.25 -19.76 13.77
CA SER A 37 5.25 -19.54 12.73
C SER A 37 4.91 -18.05 12.66
N ALA A 38 4.24 -17.64 11.59
CA ALA A 38 3.88 -16.25 11.35
C ALA A 38 2.36 -16.08 11.39
N TYR A 39 1.86 -15.19 12.23
CA TYR A 39 0.42 -15.04 12.48
C TYR A 39 -0.06 -13.61 12.29
N PRO A 40 -1.19 -13.38 11.61
CA PRO A 40 -1.82 -12.06 11.54
C PRO A 40 -2.18 -11.54 12.94
N ILE A 41 -1.79 -10.30 13.25
CA ILE A 41 -2.33 -9.60 14.42
C ILE A 41 -3.78 -9.21 14.15
N LEU A 42 -4.63 -9.37 15.16
CA LEU A 42 -6.09 -9.19 15.06
C LEU A 42 -6.56 -7.92 15.76
N THR A 43 -6.17 -7.73 17.02
CA THR A 43 -6.69 -6.64 17.86
C THR A 43 -5.65 -6.22 18.89
N GLU A 44 -5.83 -5.03 19.44
CA GLU A 44 -5.15 -4.51 20.63
C GLU A 44 -6.22 -3.82 21.47
N ASP A 45 -6.45 -4.19 22.73
CA ASP A 45 -7.59 -3.68 23.53
C ASP A 45 -7.18 -2.70 24.65
N GLY A 46 -5.89 -2.38 24.74
CA GLY A 46 -5.31 -1.55 25.78
C GLY A 46 -4.61 -2.30 26.89
N GLU A 47 -4.95 -3.57 27.10
CA GLU A 47 -4.33 -4.43 28.10
C GLU A 47 -3.59 -5.60 27.44
N ARG A 48 -4.10 -6.07 26.31
CA ARG A 48 -3.65 -7.23 25.56
C ARG A 48 -3.75 -6.98 24.07
N PHE A 49 -3.04 -7.79 23.32
CA PHE A 49 -3.26 -7.92 21.89
C PHE A 49 -3.54 -9.37 21.54
N ALA A 50 -4.24 -9.58 20.43
CA ALA A 50 -4.57 -10.91 19.93
C ALA A 50 -3.96 -11.12 18.55
N PHE A 51 -3.52 -12.34 18.26
CA PHE A 51 -3.13 -12.76 16.93
C PHE A 51 -3.75 -14.11 16.59
N ARG A 52 -3.99 -14.35 15.30
CA ARG A 52 -4.65 -15.56 14.82
C ARG A 52 -3.74 -16.76 15.04
N MET A 53 -4.16 -17.70 15.87
CA MET A 53 -3.46 -18.96 16.06
C MET A 53 -4.51 -20.03 16.31
N PRO A 54 -4.62 -21.07 15.45
CA PRO A 54 -5.58 -22.14 15.65
C PRO A 54 -5.39 -22.78 17.03
N HIS A 55 -6.49 -23.11 17.72
CA HIS A 55 -6.44 -23.72 19.05
C HIS A 55 -5.76 -25.10 19.01
N GLU A 56 -5.88 -25.83 17.90
CA GLU A 56 -5.12 -27.05 17.64
C GLU A 56 -3.61 -26.79 17.66
N GLU A 57 -3.16 -25.68 17.07
CA GLU A 57 -1.74 -25.31 17.03
C GLU A 57 -1.26 -24.83 18.41
N ILE A 58 -2.08 -24.10 19.17
CA ILE A 58 -1.80 -23.74 20.57
C ILE A 58 -1.59 -25.02 21.39
N GLY A 59 -2.46 -26.01 21.21
CA GLY A 59 -2.36 -27.34 21.83
C GLY A 59 -1.10 -28.10 21.40
N ALA A 60 -0.77 -28.11 20.11
CA ALA A 60 0.43 -28.75 19.57
C ALA A 60 1.72 -28.08 20.06
N TRP A 61 1.67 -26.77 20.33
CA TRP A 61 2.78 -26.05 20.96
C TRP A 61 2.90 -26.34 22.45
N GLY A 62 1.83 -26.85 23.08
CA GLY A 62 1.75 -27.03 24.51
C GLY A 62 1.82 -25.69 25.26
N LEU A 63 1.40 -24.61 24.59
CA LEU A 63 1.49 -23.25 25.08
C LEU A 63 0.45 -23.01 26.18
N LYS A 64 0.90 -22.51 27.34
CA LYS A 64 0.02 -22.21 28.48
C LYS A 64 0.00 -20.72 28.80
N ALA A 65 -1.08 -20.28 29.42
CA ALA A 65 -1.17 -18.93 29.97
C ALA A 65 -0.03 -18.67 30.97
N GLY A 66 0.58 -17.50 30.88
CA GLY A 66 1.77 -17.08 31.64
C GLY A 66 3.10 -17.43 30.99
N GLU A 67 3.13 -18.24 29.94
CA GLU A 67 4.38 -18.57 29.25
C GLU A 67 4.82 -17.48 28.28
N ASN A 68 6.14 -17.33 28.12
CA ASN A 68 6.74 -16.30 27.29
C ASN A 68 6.82 -16.73 25.83
N LEU A 69 6.35 -15.86 24.95
CA LEU A 69 6.49 -15.92 23.50
C LEU A 69 7.52 -14.90 23.06
N ALA A 70 8.44 -15.30 22.18
CA ALA A 70 9.27 -14.35 21.45
C ALA A 70 8.53 -13.92 20.19
N VAL A 71 8.39 -12.62 19.99
CA VAL A 71 7.63 -12.04 18.88
C VAL A 71 8.53 -11.11 18.10
N LYS A 72 8.53 -11.24 16.77
CA LYS A 72 9.08 -10.25 15.85
C LYS A 72 7.97 -9.55 15.11
N LEU A 73 8.10 -8.24 14.96
CA LEU A 73 7.16 -7.39 14.26
C LEU A 73 7.89 -6.34 13.44
N LYS A 74 7.20 -5.82 12.42
CA LYS A 74 7.74 -4.81 11.52
C LYS A 74 6.78 -3.62 11.41
N ASP A 75 7.10 -2.55 12.13
CA ASP A 75 6.33 -1.30 12.10
C ASP A 75 7.01 -0.31 11.18
N ARG A 76 6.27 0.20 10.19
CA ARG A 76 6.75 1.13 9.14
C ARG A 76 8.08 0.71 8.49
N GLY A 77 8.32 -0.60 8.38
CA GLY A 77 9.54 -1.13 7.78
C GLY A 77 10.73 -1.27 8.72
N LEU A 78 10.63 -0.84 9.99
CA LEU A 78 11.61 -1.09 11.05
C LEU A 78 11.28 -2.39 11.77
N GLU A 79 12.31 -3.21 12.03
CA GLU A 79 12.12 -4.52 12.65
C GLU A 79 12.41 -4.51 14.15
N TYR A 80 11.49 -5.11 14.91
CA TYR A 80 11.56 -5.17 16.35
C TYR A 80 11.36 -6.61 16.85
N ASP A 81 12.16 -6.97 17.86
CA ASP A 81 12.00 -8.16 18.67
C ASP A 81 11.43 -7.78 20.05
N CYS A 82 10.51 -8.58 20.58
CA CYS A 82 10.01 -8.44 21.95
C CYS A 82 9.62 -9.79 22.56
N VAL A 83 9.36 -9.77 23.88
CA VAL A 83 8.85 -10.92 24.62
C VAL A 83 7.53 -10.55 25.26
N VAL A 84 6.53 -11.40 25.08
CA VAL A 84 5.17 -11.21 25.59
C VAL A 84 4.72 -12.47 26.34
N ALA A 85 3.83 -12.32 27.33
CA ALA A 85 3.24 -13.46 28.01
C ALA A 85 1.96 -13.88 27.29
N CYS A 86 1.80 -15.17 27.01
CA CYS A 86 0.52 -15.74 26.58
C CYS A 86 -0.52 -15.52 27.69
N ALA A 87 -1.66 -14.93 27.33
CA ALA A 87 -2.76 -14.64 28.24
C ALA A 87 -3.93 -15.64 28.11
N GLY A 88 -3.83 -16.58 27.18
CA GLY A 88 -4.84 -17.61 26.91
C GLY A 88 -5.26 -17.65 25.45
N GLN A 89 -6.34 -18.37 25.19
CA GLN A 89 -6.95 -18.51 23.87
C GLN A 89 -8.38 -17.95 23.89
N GLU A 90 -8.82 -17.41 22.77
CA GLU A 90 -10.18 -16.86 22.61
C GLU A 90 -10.69 -17.10 21.18
N ILE A 91 -11.99 -16.92 20.97
CA ILE A 91 -12.61 -16.88 19.65
C ILE A 91 -13.12 -15.45 19.43
N LEU A 92 -12.42 -14.69 18.60
CA LEU A 92 -12.77 -13.32 18.26
C LEU A 92 -13.54 -13.30 16.94
N GLU A 93 -14.83 -13.00 16.99
CA GLU A 93 -15.72 -12.98 15.81
C GLU A 93 -15.65 -14.27 14.97
N GLY A 94 -15.45 -15.43 15.61
CA GLY A 94 -15.30 -16.72 14.90
C GLY A 94 -13.87 -17.06 14.46
N VAL A 95 -12.88 -16.24 14.77
CA VAL A 95 -11.45 -16.53 14.55
C VAL A 95 -10.81 -17.00 15.84
N GLU A 96 -10.22 -18.18 15.80
CA GLU A 96 -9.36 -18.69 16.86
C GLU A 96 -8.11 -17.82 17.01
N ALA A 97 -7.90 -17.32 18.23
CA ALA A 97 -6.85 -16.37 18.55
C ALA A 97 -6.09 -16.78 19.81
N CYS A 98 -4.80 -16.47 19.83
CA CYS A 98 -3.99 -16.43 21.04
C CYS A 98 -3.97 -14.99 21.57
N LEU A 99 -4.28 -14.82 22.86
CA LEU A 99 -4.13 -13.55 23.56
C LEU A 99 -2.71 -13.43 24.12
N ALA A 100 -2.15 -12.24 24.08
CA ALA A 100 -0.84 -11.94 24.65
C ALA A 100 -0.82 -10.57 25.34
N SER A 101 0.03 -10.42 26.34
CA SER A 101 0.26 -9.13 27.03
C SER A 101 0.86 -8.09 26.09
N ILE A 102 0.54 -6.81 26.25
CA ILE A 102 1.29 -5.73 25.59
C ILE A 102 2.78 -5.81 25.99
N PRO A 103 3.73 -5.79 25.03
CA PRO A 103 5.14 -5.81 25.34
C PRO A 103 5.54 -4.54 26.08
N ARG A 104 6.46 -4.67 27.04
CA ARG A 104 6.99 -3.51 27.78
C ARG A 104 8.08 -2.76 27.01
N VAL A 105 8.76 -3.47 26.11
CA VAL A 105 9.87 -2.94 25.33
C VAL A 105 9.82 -3.57 23.94
N LEU A 106 9.98 -2.76 22.90
CA LEU A 106 10.29 -3.21 21.56
C LEU A 106 11.77 -2.94 21.29
N ARG A 107 12.55 -4.00 21.07
CA ARG A 107 13.98 -3.89 20.77
C ARG A 107 14.20 -3.96 19.27
N ARG A 108 14.80 -2.91 18.72
CA ARG A 108 15.13 -2.87 17.30
C ARG A 108 16.16 -3.95 16.94
N SER A 109 15.87 -4.74 15.92
CA SER A 109 16.68 -5.90 15.50
C SER A 109 17.52 -5.62 14.24
N ASP A 110 17.16 -4.60 13.46
CA ASP A 110 17.79 -4.24 12.20
C ASP A 110 18.82 -3.11 12.34
N LEU A 111 19.60 -3.08 13.43
CA LEU A 111 20.58 -2.04 13.76
C LEU A 111 21.74 -1.88 12.75
N HIS A 112 21.85 -2.78 11.79
CA HIS A 112 22.82 -2.68 10.70
C HIS A 112 22.38 -1.68 9.61
N ARG A 113 21.08 -1.34 9.59
CA ARG A 113 20.49 -0.37 8.67
C ARG A 113 20.84 1.05 9.05
N LEU A 114 20.72 1.95 8.07
CA LEU A 114 20.92 3.38 8.28
C LEU A 114 19.60 4.07 8.62
N ALA A 115 18.44 3.44 8.37
CA ALA A 115 17.14 3.99 8.72
C ALA A 115 17.05 4.33 10.22
N ASP A 116 16.70 5.55 10.60
CA ASP A 116 16.24 5.93 11.94
C ASP A 116 14.78 6.41 11.92
N PHE A 117 14.33 6.88 10.77
CA PHE A 117 13.00 7.40 10.51
C PHE A 117 12.50 6.93 9.14
N ILE A 118 11.28 6.41 9.09
CA ILE A 118 10.59 6.05 7.85
C ILE A 118 9.29 6.88 7.81
N PRO A 119 9.17 7.84 6.88
CA PRO A 119 7.97 8.65 6.76
C PRO A 119 6.76 7.80 6.39
N ASP A 120 5.64 8.07 7.04
CA ASP A 120 4.35 7.47 6.68
C ASP A 120 3.70 8.27 5.55
N ARG A 121 4.22 8.08 4.33
CA ARG A 121 3.78 8.83 3.14
C ARG A 121 3.59 7.90 1.95
N PRO A 122 2.60 8.17 1.07
CA PRO A 122 2.45 7.41 -0.16
C PRO A 122 3.66 7.63 -1.09
N PRO A 123 3.97 6.70 -2.01
CA PRO A 123 5.10 6.82 -2.93
C PRO A 123 5.11 8.10 -3.77
N SER A 124 3.94 8.69 -4.04
CA SER A 124 3.80 9.96 -4.76
C SER A 124 4.35 11.18 -4.00
N GLN A 125 4.56 11.06 -2.70
CA GLN A 125 5.11 12.09 -1.81
C GLN A 125 6.51 11.71 -1.28
N ALA A 126 7.12 10.65 -1.82
CA ALA A 126 8.48 10.28 -1.45
C ALA A 126 9.47 11.37 -1.92
N HIS A 127 10.48 11.66 -1.11
CA HIS A 127 11.51 12.62 -1.49
C HIS A 127 12.32 12.07 -2.66
N ALA A 128 12.38 12.84 -3.74
CA ALA A 128 13.27 12.53 -4.85
C ALA A 128 14.72 12.63 -4.39
N ALA A 129 15.58 11.77 -4.93
CA ALA A 129 17.02 11.82 -4.69
C ALA A 129 17.75 11.67 -6.01
N THR A 130 18.87 12.37 -6.15
CA THR A 130 19.84 12.12 -7.22
C THR A 130 21.17 11.80 -6.59
N PHE A 131 21.86 10.79 -7.10
CA PHE A 131 23.17 10.42 -6.60
C PHE A 131 24.10 9.98 -7.73
N THR A 132 25.41 10.06 -7.50
CA THR A 132 26.41 9.72 -8.51
C THR A 132 27.08 8.39 -8.23
N ASN A 133 27.70 7.82 -9.25
CA ASN A 133 28.68 6.75 -9.08
C ASN A 133 30.08 7.22 -9.51
N THR A 134 31.09 6.38 -9.39
CA THR A 134 32.49 6.60 -9.80
C THR A 134 32.66 6.87 -11.29
N ARG A 135 31.68 6.50 -12.12
CA ARG A 135 31.62 6.85 -13.55
C ARG A 135 31.04 8.25 -13.78
N ASN A 136 30.74 9.00 -12.71
CA ASN A 136 30.00 10.27 -12.72
C ASN A 136 28.64 10.18 -13.42
N ALA A 137 28.05 8.98 -13.47
CA ALA A 137 26.68 8.84 -13.94
C ALA A 137 25.74 9.37 -12.86
N LEU A 138 24.79 10.22 -13.27
CA LEU A 138 23.72 10.70 -12.40
C LEU A 138 22.61 9.65 -12.37
N ILE A 139 22.22 9.23 -11.17
CA ILE A 139 21.22 8.19 -10.93
C ILE A 139 20.04 8.81 -10.18
N ASP A 140 18.84 8.56 -10.69
CA ASP A 140 17.59 9.00 -10.08
C ASP A 140 17.02 7.94 -9.13
N GLY A 141 16.69 8.37 -7.91
CA GLY A 141 16.08 7.53 -6.90
C GLY A 141 15.01 8.26 -6.09
N THR A 142 14.49 7.54 -5.10
CA THR A 142 13.61 8.07 -4.06
C THR A 142 14.13 7.64 -2.70
N VAL A 143 14.05 8.55 -1.73
CA VAL A 143 14.40 8.24 -0.34
C VAL A 143 13.32 7.36 0.27
N GLN A 144 13.74 6.21 0.80
CA GLN A 144 12.87 5.29 1.51
C GLN A 144 12.94 5.47 3.02
N SER A 145 14.12 5.79 3.56
CA SER A 145 14.29 6.05 4.99
C SER A 145 15.43 7.02 5.26
N PHE A 146 15.31 7.76 6.35
CA PHE A 146 16.23 8.77 6.83
C PHE A 146 16.97 8.29 8.08
N GLY A 147 18.27 8.51 8.13
CA GLY A 147 19.12 8.21 9.28
C GLY A 147 20.04 9.35 9.64
N GLU A 148 20.50 9.39 10.89
CA GLU A 148 21.50 10.38 11.35
C GLU A 148 22.85 10.22 10.62
N GLU A 149 23.16 8.97 10.22
CA GLU A 149 24.43 8.57 9.60
C GLU A 149 24.31 8.34 8.09
N GLY A 150 23.12 8.40 7.51
CA GLY A 150 22.92 8.18 6.08
C GLY A 150 21.47 8.01 5.67
N LEU A 151 21.27 7.58 4.42
CA LEU A 151 19.97 7.45 3.78
C LEU A 151 19.84 6.09 3.10
N GLU A 152 18.61 5.58 3.01
CA GLU A 152 18.31 4.39 2.20
C GLU A 152 17.47 4.81 1.01
N LEU A 153 17.92 4.44 -0.18
CA LEU A 153 17.36 4.88 -1.45
C LEU A 153 16.94 3.68 -2.28
N VAL A 154 15.90 3.87 -3.08
CA VAL A 154 15.50 2.94 -4.14
C VAL A 154 15.60 3.65 -5.49
N LEU A 155 15.85 2.89 -6.56
CA LEU A 155 15.85 3.46 -7.90
C LEU A 155 14.44 3.89 -8.30
N ARG A 156 14.33 5.02 -8.99
CA ARG A 156 13.06 5.45 -9.59
C ARG A 156 12.64 4.49 -10.71
N ASN A 157 13.61 4.00 -11.48
CA ASN A 157 13.37 2.98 -12.51
C ASN A 157 13.53 1.57 -11.93
N THR A 158 12.42 0.94 -11.59
CA THR A 158 12.39 -0.40 -10.97
C THR A 158 12.85 -1.54 -11.88
N LYS A 159 13.08 -1.28 -13.17
CA LYS A 159 13.62 -2.27 -14.12
C LYS A 159 15.15 -2.39 -14.09
N GLN A 160 15.83 -1.45 -13.44
CA GLN A 160 17.28 -1.47 -13.31
C GLN A 160 17.67 -2.09 -11.97
N ASP A 161 18.73 -2.88 -11.97
CA ASP A 161 19.32 -3.39 -10.73
C ASP A 161 20.32 -2.36 -10.20
N ILE A 162 20.10 -1.90 -8.97
CA ILE A 162 20.98 -0.95 -8.29
C ILE A 162 22.41 -1.49 -8.12
N ARG A 163 22.57 -2.81 -8.05
CA ARG A 163 23.86 -3.51 -7.92
C ARG A 163 24.67 -3.49 -9.22
N GLU A 164 24.04 -3.21 -10.35
CA GLU A 164 24.76 -2.99 -11.63
C GLU A 164 25.28 -1.55 -11.77
N LEU A 165 24.69 -0.62 -11.01
CA LEU A 165 25.01 0.80 -11.09
C LEU A 165 26.07 1.25 -10.09
N LEU A 166 26.12 0.58 -8.93
CA LEU A 166 26.96 0.90 -7.78
C LEU A 166 27.71 -0.32 -7.25
N ARG A 167 28.80 -0.08 -6.52
CA ARG A 167 29.60 -1.08 -5.82
C ARG A 167 29.69 -0.76 -4.33
N MET A 168 29.88 -1.80 -3.51
CA MET A 168 30.13 -1.63 -2.08
C MET A 168 31.36 -0.75 -1.82
N GLY A 169 31.23 0.20 -0.89
CA GLY A 169 32.29 1.14 -0.53
C GLY A 169 32.54 2.27 -1.53
N GLU A 170 31.78 2.30 -2.63
CA GLU A 170 31.91 3.32 -3.67
C GLU A 170 31.50 4.70 -3.15
N GLU A 171 32.30 5.73 -3.48
CA GLU A 171 31.96 7.12 -3.18
C GLU A 171 30.86 7.64 -4.11
N SER A 172 29.99 8.47 -3.55
CA SER A 172 28.84 9.05 -4.23
C SER A 172 28.62 10.48 -3.72
N LEU A 173 28.09 11.34 -4.58
CA LEU A 173 27.53 12.63 -4.17
C LEU A 173 26.02 12.50 -4.17
N LEU A 174 25.41 12.64 -2.99
CA LEU A 174 23.98 12.58 -2.80
C LEU A 174 23.39 13.99 -2.80
N ASP A 175 22.29 14.17 -3.51
CA ASP A 175 21.49 15.40 -3.52
C ASP A 175 20.00 15.05 -3.34
N VAL A 176 19.40 15.58 -2.28
CA VAL A 176 17.98 15.37 -1.92
C VAL A 176 17.31 16.73 -1.65
N PRO A 177 16.35 17.16 -2.49
CA PRO A 177 15.43 18.23 -2.11
C PRO A 177 14.49 17.75 -1.00
N LEU A 178 14.56 18.39 0.17
CA LEU A 178 13.73 18.05 1.31
C LEU A 178 12.47 18.90 1.31
N GLU A 179 12.44 20.00 2.06
CA GLU A 179 11.29 20.88 2.18
C GLU A 179 11.75 22.35 2.10
N ASP A 180 10.88 23.22 1.56
CA ASP A 180 11.19 24.61 1.22
C ASP A 180 12.48 24.73 0.38
N ASP A 181 13.41 25.58 0.82
CA ASP A 181 14.72 25.79 0.19
C ASP A 181 15.80 24.84 0.75
N PHE A 182 15.45 23.91 1.64
CA PHE A 182 16.44 23.01 2.24
C PHE A 182 16.75 21.81 1.34
N ARG A 183 18.03 21.71 0.96
CA ARG A 183 18.55 20.69 0.06
C ARG A 183 19.77 20.02 0.68
N LEU A 184 19.66 18.74 0.96
CA LEU A 184 20.76 17.94 1.48
C LEU A 184 21.70 17.57 0.33
N ARG A 185 22.95 18.02 0.40
CA ARG A 185 24.03 17.71 -0.54
C ARG A 185 25.25 17.14 0.19
N ALA A 186 25.40 15.82 0.21
CA ALA A 186 26.42 15.18 1.04
C ALA A 186 27.29 14.21 0.24
N ALA A 187 28.58 14.21 0.55
CA ALA A 187 29.50 13.16 0.13
C ALA A 187 29.19 11.87 0.92
N THR A 188 28.86 10.80 0.22
CA THR A 188 28.43 9.51 0.79
C THR A 188 29.27 8.35 0.29
N THR A 189 29.18 7.22 0.98
CA THR A 189 29.69 5.93 0.51
C THR A 189 28.61 4.86 0.55
N VAL A 190 28.66 3.93 -0.41
CA VAL A 190 27.76 2.77 -0.43
C VAL A 190 28.10 1.85 0.75
N ALA A 191 27.22 1.83 1.75
CA ALA A 191 27.44 1.08 2.98
C ALA A 191 26.93 -0.36 2.91
N TYR A 192 25.81 -0.59 2.23
CA TYR A 192 25.23 -1.92 2.03
C TYR A 192 24.17 -1.91 0.92
N PHE A 193 23.81 -3.09 0.41
CA PHE A 193 22.67 -3.31 -0.48
C PHE A 193 21.60 -4.14 0.24
N GLY A 194 20.36 -3.66 0.21
CA GLY A 194 19.19 -4.48 0.56
C GLY A 194 18.66 -5.25 -0.66
N ASP A 195 17.44 -5.77 -0.56
CA ASP A 195 16.80 -6.50 -1.66
C ASP A 195 16.56 -5.58 -2.86
N ASN A 196 16.02 -4.37 -2.63
CA ASN A 196 15.72 -3.37 -3.66
C ASN A 196 16.19 -1.95 -3.29
N LEU A 197 17.11 -1.83 -2.34
CA LEU A 197 17.57 -0.54 -1.84
C LEU A 197 19.10 -0.51 -1.69
N VAL A 198 19.64 0.71 -1.63
CA VAL A 198 21.04 0.97 -1.25
C VAL A 198 21.09 1.88 -0.03
N GLY A 199 21.96 1.54 0.92
CA GLY A 199 22.32 2.42 2.03
C GLY A 199 23.51 3.29 1.67
N LEU A 200 23.32 4.61 1.64
CA LEU A 200 24.38 5.60 1.44
C LEU A 200 24.72 6.27 2.78
N ARG A 201 25.92 6.03 3.29
CA ARG A 201 26.41 6.59 4.56
C ARG A 201 27.12 7.91 4.32
N PHE A 202 26.88 8.92 5.16
CA PHE A 202 27.63 10.18 5.09
C PHE A 202 29.10 9.96 5.41
N THR A 203 29.97 10.63 4.65
CA THR A 203 31.42 10.60 4.87
C THR A 203 31.85 11.79 5.72
N LYS A 204 33.10 11.75 6.20
CA LYS A 204 33.74 12.89 6.88
C LYS A 204 33.92 14.12 5.99
N GLN A 205 33.75 13.99 4.68
CA GLN A 205 33.83 15.10 3.71
C GLN A 205 32.51 15.86 3.59
N ALA A 206 31.39 15.31 4.09
CA ALA A 206 30.13 16.02 4.11
C ALA A 206 30.20 17.24 5.04
N ASP A 207 29.51 18.33 4.67
CA ASP A 207 29.50 19.56 5.47
C ASP A 207 28.83 19.32 6.82
N PRO A 208 29.56 19.45 7.96
CA PRO A 208 28.99 19.22 9.28
C PRO A 208 27.80 20.12 9.59
N LYS A 209 27.81 21.38 9.13
CA LYS A 209 26.71 22.32 9.39
C LYS A 209 25.43 21.90 8.68
N MET A 210 25.57 21.42 7.44
CA MET A 210 24.44 20.88 6.69
C MET A 210 23.89 19.60 7.32
N LEU A 211 24.77 18.70 7.77
CA LEU A 211 24.35 17.48 8.46
C LEU A 211 23.64 17.79 9.78
N ASP A 212 24.05 18.82 10.50
CA ASP A 212 23.35 19.26 11.72
C ASP A 212 21.96 19.82 11.40
N GLN A 213 21.82 20.67 10.36
CA GLN A 213 20.51 21.12 9.88
C GLN A 213 19.60 19.95 9.45
N TYR A 214 20.17 18.97 8.78
CA TYR A 214 19.47 17.75 8.36
C TYR A 214 19.00 16.92 9.55
N ARG A 215 19.84 16.74 10.58
CA ARG A 215 19.45 16.03 11.81
C ARG A 215 18.32 16.75 12.55
N THR A 216 18.37 18.09 12.63
CA THR A 216 17.26 18.88 13.18
C THR A 216 15.99 18.67 12.36
N TRP A 217 16.08 18.71 11.02
CA TRP A 217 14.94 18.44 10.16
C TRP A 217 14.35 17.04 10.39
N ILE A 218 15.16 15.98 10.51
CA ILE A 218 14.66 14.63 10.82
C ILE A 218 13.88 14.63 12.14
N GLN A 219 14.42 15.28 13.18
CA GLN A 219 13.77 15.33 14.49
C GLN A 219 12.42 16.05 14.41
N ASP A 220 12.34 17.15 13.67
CA ASP A 220 11.08 17.87 13.45
C ASP A 220 10.05 16.99 12.71
N GLN A 221 10.48 16.26 11.67
CA GLN A 221 9.60 15.34 10.94
C GLN A 221 9.12 14.16 11.82
N GLN A 222 9.99 13.62 12.68
CA GLN A 222 9.61 12.60 13.66
C GLN A 222 8.57 13.14 14.65
N VAL A 223 8.71 14.39 15.11
CA VAL A 223 7.74 15.03 16.00
C VAL A 223 6.39 15.23 15.30
N LEU A 224 6.38 15.71 14.05
CA LEU A 224 5.15 15.89 13.26
C LEU A 224 4.43 14.56 13.04
N GLN A 225 5.15 13.52 12.65
CA GLN A 225 4.56 12.20 12.47
C GLN A 225 4.05 11.64 13.80
N ALA A 226 4.79 11.82 14.91
CA ALA A 226 4.32 11.40 16.22
C ALA A 226 3.05 12.15 16.69
N GLN A 227 2.84 13.40 16.24
CA GLN A 227 1.60 14.13 16.48
C GLN A 227 0.44 13.53 15.69
N GLN A 228 0.64 13.28 14.39
CA GLN A 228 -0.37 12.61 13.55
C GLN A 228 -0.74 11.24 14.10
N ASP A 229 0.25 10.44 14.50
CA ASP A 229 0.01 9.13 15.08
C ASP A 229 -0.84 9.23 16.36
N LYS A 230 -0.63 10.27 17.17
CA LYS A 230 -1.41 10.50 18.41
C LYS A 230 -2.86 10.91 18.11
N GLU A 231 -3.09 11.60 17.01
CA GLU A 231 -4.44 11.96 16.55
C GLU A 231 -5.21 10.73 16.07
N GLU A 232 -4.53 9.78 15.42
CA GLU A 232 -5.10 8.50 14.97
C GLU A 232 -5.19 7.44 16.07
N PHE A 233 -4.47 7.63 17.18
CA PHE A 233 -4.41 6.68 18.28
C PHE A 233 -5.75 6.52 18.98
N THR A 234 -6.17 5.27 19.19
CA THR A 234 -7.40 4.96 19.93
C THR A 234 -7.07 4.44 21.33
N PRO A 235 -7.29 5.22 22.41
CA PRO A 235 -6.89 4.80 23.77
C PRO A 235 -7.57 3.52 24.26
N ARG A 236 -8.79 3.25 23.79
CA ARG A 236 -9.59 2.05 24.09
C ARG A 236 -9.13 0.79 23.33
N GLY A 237 -8.10 0.92 22.51
CA GLY A 237 -7.64 -0.17 21.66
C GLY A 237 -8.33 -0.19 20.29
N PHE A 238 -7.75 -0.98 19.38
CA PHE A 238 -8.25 -1.24 18.05
C PHE A 238 -8.89 -2.64 17.96
N GLN A 239 -10.21 -2.67 17.79
CA GLN A 239 -11.00 -3.90 17.64
C GLN A 239 -11.48 -4.16 16.20
N GLU A 240 -11.36 -3.18 15.29
CA GLU A 240 -11.88 -3.28 13.92
C GLU A 240 -11.08 -4.21 12.98
N ALA A 241 -9.88 -4.65 13.35
CA ALA A 241 -9.06 -5.50 12.46
C ALA A 241 -9.59 -6.93 12.34
N THR A 242 -10.31 -7.43 13.35
CA THR A 242 -11.04 -8.69 13.26
C THR A 242 -12.07 -8.66 12.12
N ALA A 243 -12.76 -7.53 11.92
CA ALA A 243 -13.68 -7.35 10.80
C ALA A 243 -12.97 -7.32 9.42
N ARG A 244 -11.66 -7.03 9.36
CA ARG A 244 -10.86 -7.13 8.12
C ARG A 244 -10.36 -8.55 7.85
N ILE A 245 -10.09 -9.32 8.90
CA ILE A 245 -9.51 -10.68 8.81
C ILE A 245 -10.60 -11.75 8.65
N ASN A 246 -11.81 -11.48 9.15
CA ASN A 246 -13.04 -12.24 8.88
C ASN A 246 -13.81 -11.82 7.64
N ARG A 247 -13.37 -10.78 6.95
CA ARG A 247 -13.68 -10.69 5.53
C ARG A 247 -12.93 -11.82 4.85
N THR A 248 -13.62 -12.96 4.70
CA THR A 248 -13.66 -13.66 3.40
C THR A 248 -13.57 -12.57 2.35
N ALA A 249 -12.38 -12.39 1.75
CA ALA A 249 -11.99 -11.20 0.97
C ALA A 249 -13.24 -10.46 0.51
N ALA A 250 -13.67 -9.41 1.24
CA ALA A 250 -14.98 -8.83 0.99
C ALA A 250 -14.93 -8.47 -0.48
N LEU A 251 -15.73 -9.20 -1.27
CA LEU A 251 -15.71 -8.99 -2.70
C LEU A 251 -15.96 -7.50 -2.85
N PRO A 252 -15.03 -6.78 -3.51
CA PRO A 252 -15.07 -5.34 -3.59
C PRO A 252 -16.50 -4.96 -3.94
N THR A 253 -17.15 -4.21 -3.05
CA THR A 253 -18.57 -3.93 -3.22
C THR A 253 -18.70 -2.80 -4.22
N LEU A 254 -19.73 -2.89 -5.07
CA LEU A 254 -20.04 -1.83 -6.01
C LEU A 254 -20.25 -0.52 -5.26
N LYS A 255 -19.46 0.51 -5.57
CA LYS A 255 -19.57 1.85 -5.01
C LYS A 255 -20.35 2.74 -5.97
N LEU A 256 -21.55 3.16 -5.59
CA LEU A 256 -22.32 4.14 -6.36
C LEU A 256 -21.73 5.55 -6.14
N ILE A 257 -21.26 6.19 -7.20
CA ILE A 257 -20.64 7.53 -7.17
C ILE A 257 -21.66 8.58 -7.56
N VAL A 258 -22.42 8.32 -8.62
CA VAL A 258 -23.50 9.20 -9.10
C VAL A 258 -24.72 8.34 -9.38
N ASP A 259 -25.80 8.56 -8.62
CA ASP A 259 -27.07 7.85 -8.83
C ASP A 259 -27.90 8.54 -9.91
N ARG A 260 -27.76 8.08 -11.15
CA ARG A 260 -28.45 8.60 -12.32
C ARG A 260 -28.52 7.53 -13.41
N ASP A 261 -29.51 7.63 -14.28
CA ASP A 261 -29.60 6.79 -15.48
C ASP A 261 -29.32 7.61 -16.76
N PRO A 262 -28.65 7.03 -17.78
CA PRO A 262 -28.12 5.67 -17.80
C PRO A 262 -26.87 5.50 -16.91
N MET A 263 -26.77 4.36 -16.23
CA MET A 263 -25.68 4.09 -15.29
C MET A 263 -24.52 3.37 -15.97
N ILE A 264 -23.32 3.92 -15.80
CA ILE A 264 -22.07 3.36 -16.30
C ILE A 264 -21.35 2.63 -15.17
N LEU A 265 -20.94 1.39 -15.42
CA LEU A 265 -20.09 0.62 -14.51
C LEU A 265 -18.62 0.85 -14.87
N LEU A 266 -17.83 1.33 -13.91
CA LEU A 266 -16.39 1.51 -14.05
C LEU A 266 -15.65 0.44 -13.25
N LEU A 267 -14.86 -0.39 -13.94
CA LEU A 267 -13.95 -1.35 -13.33
C LEU A 267 -12.58 -0.68 -13.17
N THR A 268 -12.25 -0.28 -11.94
CA THR A 268 -11.01 0.42 -11.61
C THR A 268 -10.64 0.20 -10.16
N GLU A 269 -9.33 0.09 -9.91
CA GLU A 269 -8.77 0.01 -8.57
C GLU A 269 -8.34 1.40 -8.03
N LYS A 270 -8.50 2.45 -8.86
CA LYS A 270 -8.14 3.83 -8.51
C LYS A 270 -9.38 4.63 -8.15
N GLU A 271 -9.61 4.80 -6.85
CA GLU A 271 -10.79 5.53 -6.36
C GLU A 271 -10.81 7.01 -6.79
N ASP A 272 -9.66 7.69 -6.75
CA ASP A 272 -9.56 9.09 -7.19
C ASP A 272 -9.91 9.28 -8.67
N PHE A 273 -9.54 8.30 -9.51
CA PHE A 273 -9.91 8.30 -10.92
C PHE A 273 -11.42 8.16 -11.10
N ALA A 274 -12.03 7.21 -10.37
CA ALA A 274 -13.46 6.99 -10.39
C ALA A 274 -14.24 8.23 -9.95
N ARG A 275 -13.78 8.92 -8.90
CA ARG A 275 -14.40 10.15 -8.39
C ARG A 275 -14.33 11.29 -9.41
N ARG A 276 -13.14 11.55 -9.99
CA ARG A 276 -12.96 12.59 -11.02
C ARG A 276 -13.77 12.31 -12.28
N LEU A 277 -13.81 11.06 -12.73
CA LEU A 277 -14.62 10.67 -13.88
C LEU A 277 -16.12 10.81 -13.55
N GLY A 278 -16.53 10.44 -12.34
CA GLY A 278 -17.89 10.63 -11.85
C GLY A 278 -18.31 12.09 -11.89
N GLU A 279 -17.50 12.99 -11.33
CA GLU A 279 -17.73 14.44 -11.37
C GLU A 279 -17.86 14.93 -12.82
N ALA A 280 -16.96 14.51 -13.70
CA ALA A 280 -16.92 14.89 -15.11
C ALA A 280 -18.14 14.41 -15.91
N LEU A 281 -18.62 13.18 -15.65
CA LEU A 281 -19.72 12.55 -16.38
C LEU A 281 -21.11 12.79 -15.74
N SER A 282 -21.14 13.23 -14.48
CA SER A 282 -22.34 13.36 -13.63
C SER A 282 -23.49 14.12 -14.29
N ARG A 283 -23.19 15.10 -15.15
CA ARG A 283 -24.19 15.90 -15.86
C ARG A 283 -25.09 15.08 -16.79
N LYS A 284 -24.65 13.90 -17.24
CA LYS A 284 -25.38 13.07 -18.20
C LYS A 284 -25.56 11.61 -17.77
N PHE A 285 -24.62 11.07 -17.00
CA PHE A 285 -24.58 9.64 -16.68
C PHE A 285 -24.54 9.42 -15.16
N GLY A 286 -25.10 8.30 -14.72
CA GLY A 286 -24.72 7.73 -13.42
C GLY A 286 -23.41 6.98 -13.53
N LEU A 287 -22.73 6.84 -12.41
CA LEU A 287 -21.46 6.12 -12.34
C LEU A 287 -21.43 5.25 -11.09
N ALA A 288 -21.14 3.97 -11.27
CA ALA A 288 -20.79 3.05 -10.21
C ALA A 288 -19.39 2.50 -10.47
N SER A 289 -18.59 2.34 -9.41
CA SER A 289 -17.21 1.85 -9.49
C SER A 289 -17.06 0.52 -8.78
N LEU A 290 -16.34 -0.40 -9.39
CA LEU A 290 -16.01 -1.70 -8.82
C LEU A 290 -14.49 -1.92 -8.89
N ASP A 291 -13.86 -2.13 -7.74
CA ASP A 291 -12.44 -2.48 -7.62
C ASP A 291 -12.25 -3.96 -7.93
N HIS A 292 -12.37 -4.36 -9.19
CA HIS A 292 -12.46 -5.77 -9.54
C HIS A 292 -11.15 -6.55 -9.27
N ILE A 293 -11.23 -7.58 -8.41
CA ILE A 293 -10.09 -8.44 -8.04
C ILE A 293 -10.17 -9.82 -8.71
N LYS A 294 -11.30 -10.53 -8.58
CA LYS A 294 -11.51 -11.87 -9.15
C LYS A 294 -12.99 -12.27 -9.19
N GLY A 295 -13.31 -13.31 -9.97
CA GLY A 295 -14.64 -13.92 -10.05
C GLY A 295 -15.60 -13.19 -11.00
N PRO A 296 -16.85 -13.63 -11.14
CA PRO A 296 -17.79 -13.01 -12.08
C PRO A 296 -18.21 -11.60 -11.64
N VAL A 297 -18.08 -10.61 -12.52
CA VAL A 297 -18.49 -9.22 -12.26
C VAL A 297 -19.99 -9.11 -11.99
N LYS A 298 -20.82 -9.83 -12.75
CA LYS A 298 -22.30 -9.82 -12.59
C LYS A 298 -22.75 -10.19 -11.18
N THR A 299 -22.01 -11.07 -10.50
CA THR A 299 -22.31 -11.48 -9.11
C THR A 299 -21.94 -10.43 -8.06
N GLN A 300 -21.13 -9.44 -8.44
CA GLN A 300 -20.63 -8.38 -7.55
C GLN A 300 -21.43 -7.09 -7.67
N LEU A 301 -22.39 -7.01 -8.61
CA LEU A 301 -23.21 -5.82 -8.82
C LEU A 301 -24.33 -5.66 -7.78
N GLY A 302 -24.63 -6.69 -6.98
CA GLY A 302 -25.66 -6.63 -5.95
C GLY A 302 -27.01 -6.17 -6.52
N GLU A 303 -27.67 -5.24 -5.83
CA GLU A 303 -28.97 -4.69 -6.25
C GLU A 303 -28.93 -3.99 -7.62
N ALA A 304 -27.79 -3.40 -8.00
CA ALA A 304 -27.63 -2.73 -9.29
C ALA A 304 -27.67 -3.69 -10.48
N GLY A 305 -27.37 -4.98 -10.25
CA GLY A 305 -27.42 -6.04 -11.25
C GLY A 305 -28.83 -6.58 -11.55
N GLY A 306 -29.82 -6.35 -10.67
CA GLY A 306 -31.18 -6.86 -10.85
C GLY A 306 -31.25 -8.37 -11.15
N GLU A 307 -32.37 -8.84 -11.72
CA GLU A 307 -32.58 -10.27 -12.02
C GLU A 307 -31.66 -10.81 -13.13
N THR A 308 -31.24 -9.94 -14.05
CA THR A 308 -30.38 -10.32 -15.20
C THR A 308 -28.89 -10.30 -14.87
N GLY A 309 -28.52 -9.85 -13.67
CA GLY A 309 -27.12 -9.66 -13.26
C GLY A 309 -26.43 -8.42 -13.85
N TRP A 310 -27.12 -7.62 -14.67
CA TRP A 310 -26.61 -6.37 -15.27
C TRP A 310 -27.53 -5.15 -15.02
N GLY A 311 -28.83 -5.39 -14.79
CA GLY A 311 -29.78 -4.43 -14.19
C GLY A 311 -29.75 -3.02 -14.78
N ARG A 312 -29.27 -2.06 -13.99
CA ARG A 312 -29.20 -0.62 -14.35
C ARG A 312 -28.00 -0.26 -15.22
N VAL A 313 -26.99 -1.15 -15.30
CA VAL A 313 -25.80 -0.90 -16.10
C VAL A 313 -26.18 -0.85 -17.58
N ARG A 314 -25.74 0.20 -18.27
CA ARG A 314 -25.91 0.39 -19.73
C ARG A 314 -24.61 0.36 -20.50
N MET A 315 -23.48 0.42 -19.80
CA MET A 315 -22.14 0.37 -20.37
C MET A 315 -21.13 0.00 -19.30
N VAL A 316 -20.10 -0.76 -19.68
CA VAL A 316 -18.97 -1.10 -18.80
C VAL A 316 -17.69 -0.45 -19.32
N LEU A 317 -16.98 0.24 -18.43
CA LEU A 317 -15.69 0.83 -18.69
C LEU A 317 -14.61 0.07 -17.91
N ILE A 318 -13.59 -0.45 -18.60
CA ILE A 318 -12.46 -1.14 -17.97
C ILE A 318 -11.25 -0.21 -17.98
N HIS A 319 -10.79 0.19 -16.80
CA HIS A 319 -9.57 0.97 -16.70
C HIS A 319 -8.33 0.10 -16.95
N ASN A 320 -7.42 0.54 -17.80
CA ASN A 320 -6.26 -0.23 -18.26
C ASN A 320 -5.13 -0.36 -17.22
N GLN A 321 -5.33 0.14 -15.99
CA GLN A 321 -4.38 0.06 -14.88
C GLN A 321 -4.99 -0.71 -13.70
N LEU A 322 -5.13 -2.03 -13.87
CA LEU A 322 -5.51 -2.97 -12.81
C LEU A 322 -4.25 -3.68 -12.28
N ARG A 323 -4.14 -3.92 -10.98
CA ARG A 323 -3.00 -4.59 -10.33
C ARG A 323 -3.05 -6.10 -10.53
N LEU A 324 -4.24 -6.69 -10.51
CA LEU A 324 -4.41 -8.15 -10.38
C LEU A 324 -5.04 -8.84 -11.59
N ALA A 325 -5.68 -8.09 -12.50
CA ALA A 325 -6.33 -8.63 -13.70
C ALA A 325 -5.83 -7.93 -14.97
N SER A 326 -5.62 -8.69 -16.05
CA SER A 326 -5.37 -8.08 -17.36
C SER A 326 -6.67 -7.46 -17.89
N PRO A 327 -6.71 -6.17 -18.26
CA PRO A 327 -7.90 -5.52 -18.81
C PRO A 327 -8.51 -6.24 -20.02
N LEU A 328 -7.67 -6.88 -20.84
CA LEU A 328 -8.11 -7.66 -22.01
C LEU A 328 -8.70 -9.01 -21.60
N GLU A 329 -8.15 -9.67 -20.58
CA GLU A 329 -8.71 -10.92 -20.05
C GLU A 329 -10.04 -10.66 -19.36
N LEU A 330 -10.14 -9.56 -18.62
CA LEU A 330 -11.40 -9.13 -18.02
C LEU A 330 -12.45 -8.79 -19.09
N CYS A 331 -12.06 -8.13 -20.18
CA CYS A 331 -12.95 -7.89 -21.32
C CYS A 331 -13.50 -9.20 -21.91
N ARG A 332 -12.62 -10.19 -22.16
CA ARG A 332 -13.06 -11.52 -22.63
C ARG A 332 -13.95 -12.23 -21.63
N GLN A 333 -13.62 -12.17 -20.34
CA GLN A 333 -14.46 -12.74 -19.29
C GLN A 333 -15.87 -12.14 -19.33
N LEU A 334 -15.98 -10.81 -19.41
CA LEU A 334 -17.28 -10.14 -19.46
C LEU A 334 -18.09 -10.55 -20.68
N VAL A 335 -17.48 -10.53 -21.86
CA VAL A 335 -18.18 -10.74 -23.13
C VAL A 335 -18.45 -12.23 -23.38
N GLU A 336 -17.43 -13.08 -23.27
CA GLU A 336 -17.50 -14.49 -23.66
C GLU A 336 -18.02 -15.40 -22.54
N GLN A 337 -17.63 -15.15 -21.29
CA GLN A 337 -17.95 -16.05 -20.16
C GLN A 337 -19.20 -15.59 -19.39
N GLU A 338 -19.34 -14.27 -19.19
CA GLU A 338 -20.46 -13.72 -18.43
C GLU A 338 -21.66 -13.32 -19.29
N GLY A 339 -21.47 -13.21 -20.61
CA GLY A 339 -22.51 -12.83 -21.56
C GLY A 339 -22.99 -11.40 -21.36
N CYS A 340 -22.07 -10.46 -21.12
CA CYS A 340 -22.39 -9.06 -20.86
C CYS A 340 -23.22 -8.48 -22.02
N PRO A 341 -24.46 -8.00 -21.77
CA PRO A 341 -25.38 -7.55 -22.82
C PRO A 341 -25.15 -6.09 -23.24
N VAL A 342 -24.23 -5.39 -22.58
CA VAL A 342 -23.97 -3.96 -22.76
C VAL A 342 -22.57 -3.72 -23.34
N PRO A 343 -22.36 -2.59 -24.04
CA PRO A 343 -21.05 -2.28 -24.61
C PRO A 343 -19.96 -2.19 -23.53
N VAL A 344 -18.82 -2.84 -23.81
CA VAL A 344 -17.60 -2.81 -22.98
C VAL A 344 -16.55 -1.94 -23.67
N ILE A 345 -16.03 -0.92 -22.98
CA ILE A 345 -15.01 -0.01 -23.50
C ILE A 345 -13.78 -0.07 -22.60
N LEU A 346 -12.59 -0.12 -23.19
CA LEU A 346 -11.33 0.00 -22.44
C LEU A 346 -10.89 1.46 -22.35
N LEU A 347 -10.40 1.87 -21.19
CA LEU A 347 -9.93 3.23 -20.91
C LEU A 347 -8.43 3.23 -20.63
N GLY A 348 -7.66 4.10 -21.27
CA GLY A 348 -6.25 4.29 -20.91
C GLY A 348 -5.63 5.53 -21.53
N THR A 349 -4.32 5.52 -21.75
CA THR A 349 -3.59 6.72 -22.21
C THR A 349 -3.47 6.79 -23.75
N GLU A 350 -3.11 7.96 -24.27
CA GLU A 350 -2.89 8.21 -25.71
C GLU A 350 -1.73 7.37 -26.26
N GLU A 351 -0.67 7.19 -25.47
CA GLU A 351 0.49 6.36 -25.81
C GLU A 351 0.12 4.90 -26.12
N GLU A 352 -0.99 4.43 -25.53
CA GLU A 352 -1.46 3.06 -25.60
C GLU A 352 -2.53 2.85 -26.69
N GLU A 353 -3.17 3.92 -27.18
CA GLU A 353 -4.35 3.87 -28.07
C GLU A 353 -4.07 3.06 -29.35
N ALA A 354 -2.99 3.39 -30.06
CA ALA A 354 -2.68 2.76 -31.35
C ALA A 354 -2.42 1.24 -31.24
N LYS A 355 -1.87 0.78 -30.12
CA LYS A 355 -1.54 -0.64 -29.89
C LYS A 355 -2.69 -1.42 -29.26
N LYS A 356 -3.45 -0.78 -28.36
CA LYS A 356 -4.46 -1.47 -27.54
C LYS A 356 -5.87 -1.39 -28.11
N ARG A 357 -6.17 -0.47 -29.04
CA ARG A 357 -7.49 -0.39 -29.69
C ARG A 357 -7.84 -1.65 -30.46
N HIS A 358 -6.93 -2.16 -31.30
CA HIS A 358 -7.16 -3.41 -32.03
C HIS A 358 -7.28 -4.62 -31.09
N HIS A 359 -6.50 -4.66 -30.01
CA HIS A 359 -6.58 -5.73 -29.02
C HIS A 359 -7.85 -5.68 -28.18
N ALA A 360 -8.35 -4.48 -27.86
CA ALA A 360 -9.62 -4.27 -27.17
C ALA A 360 -10.79 -4.86 -27.99
N VAL A 361 -10.84 -4.54 -29.29
CA VAL A 361 -11.85 -5.08 -30.21
C VAL A 361 -11.72 -6.60 -30.35
N ALA A 362 -10.50 -7.12 -30.47
CA ALA A 362 -10.26 -8.56 -30.53
C ALA A 362 -10.62 -9.30 -29.22
N ALA A 363 -10.70 -8.60 -28.08
CA ALA A 363 -11.13 -9.13 -26.79
C ALA A 363 -12.65 -9.00 -26.57
N GLY A 364 -13.41 -8.55 -27.58
CA GLY A 364 -14.85 -8.37 -27.52
C GLY A 364 -15.30 -6.97 -27.08
N GLY A 365 -14.37 -6.05 -26.83
CA GLY A 365 -14.68 -4.65 -26.52
C GLY A 365 -15.16 -3.88 -27.75
N VAL A 366 -15.91 -2.81 -27.52
CA VAL A 366 -16.47 -1.96 -28.59
C VAL A 366 -15.48 -0.90 -29.03
N ASP A 367 -14.72 -0.32 -28.10
CA ASP A 367 -13.69 0.68 -28.41
C ASP A 367 -12.63 0.77 -27.31
N TYR A 368 -11.58 1.55 -27.61
CA TYR A 368 -10.62 2.04 -26.64
C TYR A 368 -10.69 3.58 -26.59
N VAL A 369 -10.91 4.13 -25.40
CA VAL A 369 -11.04 5.58 -25.19
C VAL A 369 -9.87 6.10 -24.36
N VAL A 370 -9.23 7.14 -24.88
CA VAL A 370 -8.16 7.86 -24.18
C VAL A 370 -8.77 8.72 -23.09
N VAL A 371 -8.28 8.57 -21.86
CA VAL A 371 -8.74 9.32 -20.70
C VAL A 371 -7.62 10.20 -20.15
N GLU A 372 -7.64 11.46 -20.58
CA GLU A 372 -6.72 12.49 -20.11
C GLU A 372 -7.49 13.66 -19.48
N PRO A 373 -6.92 14.36 -18.47
CA PRO A 373 -7.60 15.41 -17.70
C PRO A 373 -8.26 16.52 -18.52
N PHE A 374 -7.81 16.76 -19.76
CA PHE A 374 -8.31 17.83 -20.63
C PHE A 374 -9.24 17.35 -21.76
N LYS A 375 -9.46 16.04 -21.92
CA LYS A 375 -10.26 15.45 -23.02
C LYS A 375 -11.67 14.99 -22.60
N ILE A 376 -12.17 15.45 -21.45
CA ILE A 376 -13.47 15.06 -20.87
C ILE A 376 -14.64 15.18 -21.85
N LEU A 377 -14.71 16.26 -22.64
CA LEU A 377 -15.78 16.43 -23.63
C LEU A 377 -15.71 15.38 -24.75
N GLY A 378 -14.51 14.96 -25.14
CA GLY A 378 -14.31 13.88 -26.10
C GLY A 378 -14.76 12.53 -25.56
N ILE A 379 -14.47 12.26 -24.28
CA ILE A 379 -14.94 11.05 -23.59
C ILE A 379 -16.47 11.06 -23.55
N LEU A 380 -17.09 12.14 -23.08
CA LEU A 380 -18.55 12.29 -23.02
C LEU A 380 -19.22 12.02 -24.37
N ARG A 381 -18.68 12.58 -25.47
CA ARG A 381 -19.21 12.37 -26.82
C ARG A 381 -19.11 10.91 -27.24
N ARG A 382 -17.94 10.27 -27.06
CA ARG A 382 -17.75 8.87 -27.43
C ARG A 382 -18.65 7.91 -26.64
N LEU A 383 -18.83 8.15 -25.33
CA LEU A 383 -19.73 7.36 -24.51
C LEU A 383 -21.19 7.51 -24.95
N ASP A 384 -21.61 8.74 -25.27
CA ASP A 384 -22.95 9.02 -25.78
C ASP A 384 -23.21 8.38 -27.15
N GLU A 385 -22.27 8.52 -28.09
CA GLU A 385 -22.34 7.90 -29.42
C GLU A 385 -22.44 6.38 -29.30
N THR A 386 -21.64 5.78 -28.43
CA THR A 386 -21.67 4.33 -28.22
C THR A 386 -23.00 3.88 -27.61
N LEU A 387 -23.54 4.59 -26.62
CA LEU A 387 -24.86 4.24 -26.07
C LEU A 387 -25.96 4.33 -27.12
N ARG A 388 -26.01 5.39 -27.94
CA ARG A 388 -27.02 5.53 -29.00
C ARG A 388 -26.99 4.37 -30.01
N LEU A 389 -25.79 3.92 -30.40
CA LEU A 389 -25.62 2.80 -31.33
C LEU A 389 -26.18 1.48 -30.78
N PHE A 390 -26.12 1.28 -29.45
CA PHE A 390 -26.52 0.02 -28.81
C PHE A 390 -27.95 0.06 -28.22
N GLU A 391 -28.46 1.25 -27.89
CA GLU A 391 -29.83 1.44 -27.40
C GLU A 391 -30.85 1.72 -28.54
N GLY A 392 -30.37 1.96 -29.77
CA GLY A 392 -31.22 2.08 -30.96
C GLY A 392 -32.04 3.38 -31.03
N VAL A 393 -31.54 4.47 -30.42
CA VAL A 393 -32.18 5.81 -30.43
C VAL A 393 -31.37 6.81 -31.23
#